data_AF-A0A376RGJ5-F1
#
_entry.id   AF-A0A376RGJ5-F1
#
_cell.length_a   1.000
_cell.length_b   1.000
_cell.length_c   1.000
_cell.angle_alpha   90.00
_cell.angle_beta   90.00
_cell.angle_gamma   90.00
#
_symmetry.space_group_name_H-M   'P 1'
#
loop_
_entity.id
_entity.type
_entity.pdbx_description
1 polymer ?
#
loop_
_entity_poly.entity_id
_entity_poly.type
_entity_poly.pdbx_seq_one_letter_code
_entity_poly.pdbx_strand_id
1 'polypeptide(L)'
;MLQGSTQEAYANETWRSKGVDVVAYANQDLVYSDLAAGRLDAALQDEVAASEGFLKQPAGKDFAFAGSSVKDKKYFGDGTGVGLRKMMLN
;
A
#
# COMPACT_ATOMS: atom_id res chain seq x y z
N MET A 1 -5.47 1.66 1.91
CA MET A 1 -4.43 0.60 1.84
C MET A 1 -5.08 -0.74 1.59
N LEU A 2 -4.36 -1.68 0.96
CA LEU A 2 -4.80 -3.07 0.87
C LEU A 2 -4.80 -3.73 2.27
N GLN A 3 -5.88 -4.40 2.65
CA GLN A 3 -5.97 -5.13 3.90
C GLN A 3 -5.02 -6.33 3.92
N GLY A 4 -4.36 -6.57 5.06
CA GLY A 4 -3.35 -7.61 5.25
C GLY A 4 -1.98 -7.28 4.64
N SER A 5 -1.80 -6.08 4.09
CA SER A 5 -0.55 -5.65 3.49
C SER A 5 0.45 -5.10 4.51
N THR A 6 1.73 -5.04 4.13
CA THR A 6 2.77 -4.38 4.93
C THR A 6 2.52 -2.87 5.04
N GLN A 7 1.90 -2.25 4.03
CA GLN A 7 1.49 -0.85 4.03
C GLN A 7 0.40 -0.57 5.07
N GLU A 8 -0.56 -1.48 5.22
CA GLU A 8 -1.57 -1.36 6.29
C GLU A 8 -0.91 -1.42 7.67
N ALA A 9 -0.03 -2.41 7.91
CA ALA A 9 0.68 -2.53 9.18
C ALA A 9 1.45 -1.26 9.54
N TYR A 10 2.23 -0.73 8.58
CA TYR A 10 2.97 0.52 8.74
C TYR A 10 2.05 1.72 9.02
N ALA A 11 1.03 1.93 8.19
CA ALA A 11 0.14 3.08 8.31
C ALA A 11 -0.65 3.04 9.63
N ASN A 12 -1.09 1.86 10.06
CA ASN A 12 -1.80 1.69 11.33
C ASN A 12 -0.92 2.06 12.53
N GLU A 13 0.31 1.56 12.58
CA GLU A 13 1.21 1.80 13.70
C GLU A 13 1.77 3.24 13.72
N THR A 14 2.07 3.80 12.55
CA THR A 14 2.82 5.08 12.45
C THR A 14 1.97 6.31 12.18
N TRP A 15 0.84 6.15 11.47
CA TRP A 15 0.00 7.25 11.01
C TRP A 15 -1.34 7.29 11.73
N ARG A 16 -2.05 6.15 11.80
CA ARG A 16 -3.35 6.09 12.49
C ARG A 16 -3.20 6.42 13.98
N SER A 17 -2.14 5.93 14.62
CA SER A 17 -1.80 6.27 16.01
C SER A 17 -1.56 7.78 16.24
N LYS A 18 -1.35 8.55 15.18
CA LYS A 18 -1.10 10.00 15.19
C LYS A 18 -2.25 10.81 14.58
N GLY A 19 -3.42 10.20 14.37
CA GLY A 19 -4.64 10.88 13.95
C GLY A 19 -4.89 10.92 12.44
N VAL A 20 -4.09 10.24 11.63
CA VAL A 20 -4.42 10.06 10.19
C VAL A 20 -5.55 9.05 10.06
N ASP A 21 -6.59 9.39 9.29
CA ASP A 21 -7.64 8.42 8.94
C ASP A 21 -7.11 7.41 7.92
N VAL A 22 -6.64 6.27 8.42
CA VAL A 22 -6.20 5.17 7.57
C VAL A 22 -7.42 4.31 7.24
N VAL A 23 -7.67 4.08 5.94
CA VAL A 23 -8.76 3.20 5.49
C VAL A 23 -8.17 1.95 4.84
N ALA A 24 -8.61 0.77 5.29
CA ALA A 24 -8.23 -0.52 4.74
C ALA A 24 -9.30 -1.04 3.79
N TYR A 25 -8.88 -1.56 2.64
CA TYR A 25 -9.75 -2.03 1.57
C TYR A 25 -9.46 -3.49 1.23
N ALA A 26 -10.50 -4.23 0.84
CA ALA A 26 -10.40 -5.64 0.53
C ALA A 26 -9.52 -5.95 -0.71
N ASN A 27 -9.37 -4.99 -1.61
CA ASN A 27 -8.52 -5.11 -2.80
C ASN A 27 -7.98 -3.74 -3.23
N GLN A 28 -7.02 -3.75 -4.16
CA GLN A 28 -6.34 -2.55 -4.63
C GLN A 28 -7.21 -1.71 -5.60
N ASP A 29 -8.10 -2.33 -6.36
CA ASP A 29 -8.99 -1.62 -7.30
C ASP A 29 -9.94 -0.66 -6.56
N LEU A 30 -10.44 -1.05 -5.38
CA LEU A 30 -11.26 -0.20 -4.53
C LEU A 30 -10.46 1.01 -4.00
N VAL A 31 -9.16 0.84 -3.72
CA VAL A 31 -8.30 1.96 -3.32
C VAL A 31 -8.19 2.99 -4.46
N TYR A 32 -7.95 2.53 -5.69
CA TYR A 32 -7.87 3.42 -6.85
C TYR A 32 -9.21 4.08 -7.18
N SER A 33 -10.31 3.34 -7.06
CA SER A 33 -11.66 3.88 -7.24
C SER A 33 -11.95 5.03 -6.27
N ASP A 34 -11.66 4.86 -4.99
CA ASP A 34 -11.93 5.90 -3.99
C ASP A 34 -10.94 7.06 -4.03
N LEU A 35 -9.71 6.83 -4.49
CA LEU A 35 -8.75 7.89 -4.81
C LEU A 35 -9.23 8.74 -6.00
N ALA A 36 -9.66 8.10 -7.10
CA ALA A 36 -10.22 8.78 -8.27
C ALA A 36 -11.51 9.54 -7.96
N ALA A 37 -12.33 9.02 -7.05
CA ALA A 37 -13.56 9.67 -6.60
C ALA A 37 -13.34 10.81 -5.58
N GLY A 38 -12.10 11.06 -5.16
CA GLY A 38 -11.76 12.08 -4.16
C GLY A 38 -12.22 11.74 -2.74
N ARG A 39 -12.50 10.47 -2.44
CA ARG A 39 -12.79 10.00 -1.07
C ARG A 39 -11.53 9.70 -0.27
N LEU A 40 -10.43 9.40 -0.97
CA LEU A 40 -9.09 9.31 -0.39
C LEU A 40 -8.23 10.47 -0.88
N ASP A 41 -7.44 11.05 0.02
CA ASP A 41 -6.44 12.05 -0.34
C ASP A 41 -5.15 11.42 -0.90
N ALA A 42 -4.83 10.20 -0.45
CA ALA A 42 -3.61 9.48 -0.84
C ALA A 42 -3.75 7.96 -0.63
N ALA A 43 -2.87 7.19 -1.28
CA ALA A 43 -2.75 5.75 -1.12
C ALA A 43 -1.28 5.32 -0.99
N LEU A 44 -0.99 4.39 -0.08
CA LEU A 44 0.30 3.71 0.07
C LEU A 44 0.17 2.27 -0.43
N GLN A 45 1.01 1.91 -1.40
CA GLN A 45 1.12 0.55 -1.95
C GLN A 45 2.58 0.29 -2.39
N ASP A 46 2.83 -0.85 -3.02
CA ASP A 46 4.10 -1.10 -3.71
C ASP A 46 4.33 -0.10 -4.84
N GLU A 47 5.57 0.38 -4.98
CA GLU A 47 5.93 1.45 -5.91
C GLU A 47 5.80 1.03 -7.39
N VAL A 48 6.23 -0.19 -7.73
CA VAL A 48 6.14 -0.71 -9.10
C VAL A 48 4.69 -0.98 -9.45
N ALA A 49 3.91 -1.56 -8.53
CA ALA A 49 2.48 -1.78 -8.72
C ALA A 49 1.73 -0.45 -8.95
N ALA A 50 2.04 0.60 -8.18
CA ALA A 50 1.46 1.93 -8.39
C ALA A 50 1.83 2.52 -9.76
N SER A 51 3.11 2.46 -10.12
CA SER A 51 3.63 2.98 -11.39
C SER A 51 2.94 2.32 -12.58
N GLU A 52 3.08 0.99 -12.70
CA GLU A 52 2.64 0.26 -13.89
C GLU A 52 1.14 0.01 -13.89
N GLY A 53 0.55 -0.24 -12.70
CA GLY A 53 -0.86 -0.62 -12.55
C GLY A 53 -1.83 0.56 -12.47
N PHE A 54 -1.34 1.77 -12.19
CA PHE A 54 -2.21 2.95 -12.03
C PHE A 54 -1.67 4.21 -12.71
N LEU A 55 -0.50 4.72 -12.29
CA LEU A 55 0.00 6.03 -12.72
C LEU A 55 0.28 6.12 -14.23
N LYS A 56 0.73 5.02 -14.84
CA LYS A 56 0.91 4.92 -16.30
C LYS A 56 -0.38 4.56 -17.06
N GLN A 57 -1.45 4.23 -16.35
CA GLN A 57 -2.74 3.89 -16.93
C GLN A 57 -3.61 5.14 -17.10
N PRO A 58 -4.64 5.11 -17.96
CA PRO A 58 -5.56 6.24 -18.13
C PRO A 58 -6.19 6.72 -16.83
N ALA A 59 -6.49 5.80 -15.90
CA ALA A 59 -7.12 6.12 -14.61
C ALA A 59 -6.20 6.91 -13.66
N GLY A 60 -4.88 6.82 -13.82
CA GLY A 60 -3.91 7.48 -12.94
C GLY A 60 -3.33 8.79 -13.49
N LYS A 61 -3.81 9.29 -14.63
CA LYS A 61 -3.19 10.44 -15.33
C LYS A 61 -3.15 11.74 -14.51
N ASP A 62 -4.12 11.93 -13.62
CA ASP A 62 -4.21 13.12 -12.76
C ASP A 62 -3.55 12.90 -11.39
N PHE A 63 -2.83 11.78 -11.22
CA PHE A 63 -2.16 11.39 -9.99
C PHE A 63 -0.65 11.30 -10.20
N ALA A 64 0.09 11.40 -9.10
CA ALA A 64 1.54 11.28 -9.09
C ALA A 64 2.01 10.63 -7.78
N PHE A 65 3.28 10.25 -7.74
CA PHE A 65 3.91 9.92 -6.46
C PHE A 65 3.99 11.16 -5.56
N ALA A 66 3.56 10.98 -4.31
CA ALA A 66 3.65 12.00 -3.27
C ALA A 66 4.91 11.78 -2.43
N GLY A 67 6.04 12.35 -2.88
CA GLY A 67 7.33 12.21 -2.21
C GLY A 67 8.11 10.96 -2.60
N SER A 68 9.17 10.66 -1.83
CA SER A 68 10.03 9.49 -2.04
C SER A 68 9.46 8.24 -1.37
N SER A 69 9.96 7.06 -1.77
CA SER A 69 9.57 5.78 -1.19
C SER A 69 9.81 5.75 0.32
N VAL A 70 8.83 5.27 1.07
CA VAL A 70 8.94 5.07 2.52
C VAL A 70 9.86 3.87 2.76
N LYS A 71 11.01 4.11 3.41
CA LYS A 71 11.99 3.07 3.73
C LYS A 71 11.92 2.72 5.21
N ASP A 72 11.36 1.57 5.51
CA ASP A 72 11.36 1.00 6.85
C ASP A 72 11.46 -0.53 6.78
N LYS A 73 12.63 -1.05 7.16
CA LYS A 73 12.95 -2.48 7.10
C LYS A 73 12.06 -3.33 8.01
N LYS A 74 11.55 -2.77 9.11
CA LYS A 74 10.65 -3.49 10.03
C LYS A 74 9.36 -3.91 9.33
N TYR A 75 8.82 -3.05 8.46
CA TYR A 75 7.52 -3.29 7.82
C TYR A 75 7.66 -3.81 6.39
N PHE A 76 8.59 -3.26 5.60
CA PHE A 76 8.67 -3.56 4.16
C PHE A 76 9.68 -4.65 3.82
N GLY A 77 10.48 -5.11 4.79
CA GLY A 77 11.42 -6.21 4.62
C GLY A 77 12.49 -5.92 3.56
N ASP A 78 13.04 -7.01 3.00
CA ASP A 78 14.09 -7.00 1.98
C ASP A 78 13.57 -7.60 0.66
N GLY A 79 12.47 -7.04 0.14
CA GLY A 79 11.84 -7.48 -1.10
C GLY A 79 10.83 -8.62 -0.93
N THR A 80 10.40 -9.20 -2.06
CA THR A 80 9.29 -10.17 -2.12
C THR A 80 9.81 -11.59 -2.34
N GLY A 81 9.19 -12.57 -1.67
CA GLY A 81 9.53 -14.00 -1.79
C GLY A 81 8.29 -14.90 -1.80
N VAL A 82 8.50 -16.19 -2.05
CA VAL A 82 7.43 -17.20 -2.01
C VAL A 82 7.16 -17.61 -0.57
N GLY A 83 5.95 -17.32 -0.07
CA GLY A 83 5.52 -17.74 1.26
C GLY A 83 5.27 -19.25 1.33
N LEU A 84 6.00 -19.95 2.20
CA LEU A 84 5.89 -21.40 2.40
C LEU A 84 5.65 -21.73 3.87
N ARG A 85 4.99 -22.87 4.13
CA ARG A 85 4.83 -23.39 5.49
C ARG A 85 6.21 -23.78 6.04
N LYS A 86 6.52 -23.34 7.25
CA LYS A 86 7.71 -23.80 7.97
C LYS A 86 7.54 -25.28 8.34
N MET A 87 8.49 -26.13 7.95
CA MET A 87 8.54 -27.50 8.47
C MET A 87 9.04 -27.46 9.91
N MET A 88 8.23 -27.94 10.85
CA MET A 88 8.72 -28.26 12.20
C MET A 88 9.27 -29.68 12.14
N LEU A 89 10.58 -29.83 12.33
CA LEU A 89 11.17 -31.13 12.64
C LEU A 89 10.79 -31.43 14.10
N ASN A 90 10.12 -32.56 14.29
CA ASN A 90 9.65 -33.04 15.59
C ASN A 90 10.78 -33.75 16.35
#